data_AF-A0A845K2N0-F1
#
_entry.id   AF-A0A845K2N0-F1
#
_cell.length_a   1.000
_cell.length_b   1.000
_cell.length_c   1.000
_cell.angle_alpha   90.00
_cell.angle_beta   90.00
_cell.angle_gamma   90.00
#
_symmetry.space_group_name_H-M   'P 1'
#
loop_
_entity.id
_entity.type
_entity.pdbx_description
1 polymer ?
#
loop_
_entity_poly.entity_id
_entity_poly.type
_entity_poly.pdbx_seq_one_letter_code
_entity_poly.pdbx_strand_id
1 'polypeptide(L)'
;MGLPKIYQEAVGHHHSPQHAPNHRLEATATYLSTIIADSMHLGCSGESFVVPNIREESKAWKQIQLPIDVVLPEIESDVEQKYEDTVSAFLQVA
;
A
#
# COMPACT_ATOMS: atom_id res chain seq x y z
N MET A 1 -13.47 -13.49 -11.90
CA MET A 1 -14.30 -12.33 -12.30
C MET A 1 -15.40 -12.18 -11.26
N GLY A 2 -15.39 -11.11 -10.47
CA GLY A 2 -16.32 -10.95 -9.35
C GLY A 2 -16.08 -9.69 -8.50
N LEU A 3 -14.92 -9.06 -8.63
CA LEU A 3 -14.65 -7.77 -8.00
C LEU A 3 -15.24 -6.62 -8.81
N PRO A 4 -15.72 -5.54 -8.18
CA PRO A 4 -15.98 -4.26 -8.83
C PRO A 4 -14.84 -3.77 -9.75
N LYS A 5 -15.19 -3.07 -10.84
CA LYS A 5 -14.22 -2.57 -11.84
C LYS A 5 -13.11 -1.72 -11.23
N ILE A 6 -13.45 -0.90 -10.23
CA ILE A 6 -12.50 -0.08 -9.47
C ILE A 6 -11.38 -0.90 -8.84
N TYR A 7 -11.69 -2.02 -8.18
CA TYR A 7 -10.68 -2.87 -7.56
C TYR A 7 -9.89 -3.68 -8.59
N GLN A 8 -10.54 -4.12 -9.67
CA GLN A 8 -9.84 -4.80 -10.76
C GLN A 8 -8.78 -3.88 -11.39
N GLU A 9 -9.11 -2.62 -11.63
CA GLU A 9 -8.19 -1.66 -12.21
C GLU A 9 -7.09 -1.24 -11.23
N ALA A 10 -7.46 -0.97 -9.97
CA ALA A 10 -6.49 -0.61 -8.93
C ALA A 10 -5.43 -1.69 -8.73
N VAL A 11 -5.85 -2.96 -8.59
CA VAL A 11 -4.93 -4.10 -8.48
C VAL A 11 -4.20 -4.36 -9.79
N GLY A 12 -4.85 -4.23 -10.94
CA GLY A 12 -4.21 -4.44 -12.24
C GLY A 12 -3.09 -3.45 -12.56
N HIS A 13 -3.16 -2.23 -12.00
CA HIS A 13 -2.21 -1.16 -12.28
C HIS A 13 -1.39 -0.71 -11.07
N HIS A 14 -1.45 -1.37 -9.91
CA HIS A 14 -0.74 -0.89 -8.72
C HIS A 14 0.78 -0.76 -8.91
N HIS A 15 1.46 -1.63 -9.66
CA HIS A 15 2.90 -1.44 -9.98
C HIS A 15 3.18 -0.24 -10.92
N SER A 16 2.16 0.33 -11.56
CA SER A 16 2.30 1.49 -12.44
C SER A 16 1.01 2.33 -12.47
N PRO A 17 0.67 3.00 -11.36
CA PRO A 17 -0.63 3.67 -11.20
C PRO A 17 -0.93 4.72 -12.26
N GLN A 18 0.11 5.36 -12.81
CA GLN A 18 -0.01 6.34 -13.89
C GLN A 18 -0.68 5.79 -15.16
N HIS A 19 -0.66 4.46 -15.36
CA HIS A 19 -1.29 3.79 -16.49
C HIS A 19 -2.75 3.38 -16.25
N ALA A 20 -3.29 3.57 -15.04
CA ALA A 20 -4.69 3.33 -14.75
C ALA A 20 -5.58 4.37 -15.49
N PRO A 21 -6.47 3.95 -16.39
CA PRO A 21 -7.26 4.85 -17.23
C PRO A 21 -8.40 5.59 -16.50
N ASN A 22 -9.02 4.98 -15.49
CA ASN A 22 -10.21 5.48 -14.82
C ASN A 22 -10.04 5.67 -13.30
N HIS A 23 -9.22 4.84 -12.66
CA HIS A 23 -9.10 4.69 -11.20
C HIS A 23 -7.66 4.86 -10.74
N ARG A 24 -7.02 5.94 -11.20
CA ARG A 24 -5.61 6.25 -10.91
C ARG A 24 -5.36 6.44 -9.43
N LEU A 25 -6.25 7.12 -8.71
CA LEU A 25 -6.06 7.38 -7.29
C LEU A 25 -6.09 6.08 -6.49
N GLU A 26 -6.99 5.15 -6.82
CA GLU A 26 -7.11 3.86 -6.16
C GLU A 26 -5.93 2.94 -6.47
N ALA A 27 -5.44 2.97 -7.72
CA ALA A 27 -4.19 2.30 -8.09
C ALA A 27 -3.01 2.87 -7.30
N THR A 28 -2.92 4.20 -7.15
CA THR A 28 -1.85 4.87 -6.37
C THR A 28 -1.96 4.55 -4.89
N ALA A 29 -3.17 4.53 -4.32
CA ALA A 29 -3.37 4.16 -2.93
C ALA A 29 -2.94 2.71 -2.68
N THR A 30 -3.35 1.78 -3.55
CA THR A 30 -2.96 0.37 -3.47
C THR A 30 -1.44 0.22 -3.56
N TYR A 31 -0.80 0.93 -4.49
CA TYR A 31 0.64 0.94 -4.63
C TYR A 31 1.37 1.41 -3.37
N LEU A 32 0.96 2.55 -2.82
CA LEU A 32 1.56 3.09 -1.60
C LEU A 32 1.35 2.14 -0.42
N SER A 33 0.18 1.51 -0.30
CA SER A 33 -0.08 0.50 0.74
C SER A 33 0.90 -0.68 0.64
N THR A 34 1.17 -1.21 -0.56
CA THR A 34 2.17 -2.25 -0.77
C THR A 34 3.55 -1.80 -0.31
N ILE A 35 3.99 -0.62 -0.76
CA ILE A 35 5.30 -0.06 -0.41
C ILE A 35 5.47 0.11 1.10
N ILE A 36 4.45 0.65 1.78
CA ILE A 36 4.46 0.84 3.23
C ILE A 36 4.60 -0.52 3.94
N ALA A 37 3.73 -1.47 3.61
CA ALA A 37 3.74 -2.79 4.25
C ALA A 37 5.07 -3.53 4.03
N ASP A 38 5.63 -3.47 2.81
CA ASP A 38 6.92 -4.07 2.49
C ASP A 38 8.07 -3.35 3.24
N SER A 39 8.05 -2.02 3.34
CA SER A 39 9.06 -1.26 4.11
C SER A 39 9.05 -1.57 5.60
N MET A 40 7.87 -1.90 6.15
CA MET A 40 7.68 -2.31 7.53
C MET A 40 7.98 -3.80 7.75
N HIS A 41 8.31 -4.57 6.70
CA HIS A 41 8.60 -6.00 6.76
C HIS A 41 7.45 -6.85 7.36
N LEU A 42 6.20 -6.41 7.19
CA LEU A 42 5.00 -7.10 7.71
C LEU A 42 4.53 -8.27 6.83
N GLY A 43 5.34 -8.65 5.84
CA GLY A 43 5.05 -9.70 4.87
C GLY A 43 5.92 -9.58 3.63
N CYS A 44 5.56 -10.35 2.59
CA CYS A 44 6.17 -10.23 1.28
C CYS A 44 5.09 -10.41 0.21
N SER A 45 4.99 -9.44 -0.69
CA SER A 45 4.14 -9.47 -1.89
C SER A 45 4.65 -10.46 -2.97
N GLY A 46 5.81 -11.09 -2.76
CA GLY A 46 6.49 -11.94 -3.75
C GLY A 46 7.27 -11.14 -4.80
N GLU A 47 7.38 -9.82 -4.62
CA GLU A 47 8.15 -8.95 -5.50
C GLU A 47 9.66 -9.23 -5.37
N SER A 48 10.32 -9.40 -6.53
CA SER A 48 11.78 -9.59 -6.59
C SER A 48 12.56 -8.28 -6.44
N PHE A 49 11.86 -7.15 -6.48
CA PHE A 49 12.43 -5.82 -6.47
C PHE A 49 12.46 -5.28 -5.05
N VAL A 50 13.62 -4.74 -4.68
CA VAL A 50 13.71 -3.85 -3.53
C VAL A 50 12.83 -2.66 -3.84
N VAL A 51 11.79 -2.46 -3.05
CA VAL A 51 10.92 -1.30 -3.15
C VAL A 51 11.80 -0.04 -3.08
N PRO A 52 11.74 0.88 -4.06
CA PRO A 52 12.47 2.14 -3.99
C PRO A 52 12.16 2.85 -2.69
N ASN A 53 13.10 3.65 -2.17
CA ASN A 53 12.90 4.39 -0.93
C ASN A 53 11.52 5.07 -0.95
N ILE A 54 10.68 4.74 0.03
CA ILE A 54 9.30 5.24 0.15
C ILE A 54 9.20 6.77 0.07
N ARG A 55 10.29 7.49 0.37
CA ARG A 55 10.39 8.95 0.28
C ARG A 55 10.79 9.46 -1.12
N GLU A 56 11.40 8.63 -1.96
CA GLU A 56 11.75 8.96 -3.36
C GLU A 56 10.57 8.80 -4.34
N GLU A 57 9.52 8.08 -3.92
CA GLU A 57 8.21 7.89 -4.56
C GLU A 57 7.35 9.17 -4.70
N SER A 58 8.00 10.34 -4.81
CA SER A 58 7.37 11.66 -4.73
C SER A 58 6.20 11.86 -5.71
N LYS A 59 6.14 11.13 -6.82
CA LYS A 59 5.03 11.23 -7.79
C LYS A 59 3.74 10.58 -7.28
N ALA A 60 3.83 9.41 -6.64
CA ALA A 60 2.68 8.74 -6.05
C ALA A 60 2.15 9.56 -4.86
N TRP A 61 3.05 10.01 -3.97
CA TRP A 61 2.70 10.87 -2.84
C TRP A 61 2.08 12.22 -3.25
N LYS A 62 2.56 12.83 -4.34
CA LYS A 62 1.95 14.04 -4.91
C LYS A 62 0.54 13.79 -5.45
N GLN A 63 0.25 12.61 -5.98
CA GLN A 63 -1.08 12.29 -6.52
C GLN A 63 -2.14 12.14 -5.42
N ILE A 64 -1.76 11.62 -4.25
CA ILE A 64 -2.64 11.50 -3.08
C ILE A 64 -2.70 12.81 -2.25
N GLN A 65 -1.85 13.80 -2.54
CA GLN A 65 -1.82 15.11 -1.88
C GLN A 65 -1.62 15.04 -0.35
N LEU A 66 -0.91 14.02 0.14
CA LEU A 66 -0.59 13.88 1.56
C LEU A 66 0.82 14.40 1.86
N PRO A 67 1.01 15.14 2.97
CA PRO A 67 2.34 15.52 3.43
C PRO A 67 3.05 14.29 4.02
N ILE A 68 3.81 13.59 3.17
CA ILE A 68 4.46 12.31 3.49
C ILE A 68 5.23 12.34 4.81
N ASP A 69 6.04 13.37 5.05
CA ASP A 69 6.91 13.42 6.23
C ASP A 69 6.13 13.54 7.54
N VAL A 70 4.90 14.04 7.47
CA VAL A 70 3.99 14.17 8.62
C VAL A 70 3.13 12.91 8.78
N VAL A 71 2.61 12.39 7.67
CA VAL A 71 1.58 11.35 7.67
C VAL A 71 2.17 9.94 7.73
N LEU A 72 3.36 9.71 7.16
CA LEU A 72 3.94 8.38 7.09
C LEU A 72 4.20 7.76 8.47
N PRO A 73 4.81 8.44 9.45
CA PRO A 73 5.02 7.85 10.78
C PRO A 73 3.72 7.49 11.50
N GLU A 74 2.67 8.30 11.30
CA GLU A 74 1.35 8.02 11.86
C GLU A 74 0.73 6.78 11.20
N ILE A 75 0.78 6.69 9.87
CA ILE A 75 0.30 5.51 9.13
C ILE A 75 1.07 4.26 9.55
N GLU A 76 2.40 4.31 9.65
CA GLU A 76 3.23 3.17 10.05
C GLU A 76 2.83 2.68 11.44
N SER A 77 2.73 3.58 12.43
CA SER A 77 2.27 3.22 13.78
C SER A 77 0.87 2.59 13.77
N ASP A 78 -0.04 3.13 12.97
CA ASP A 78 -1.41 2.67 12.85
C ASP A 78 -1.54 1.30 12.18
N VAL A 79 -0.66 1.01 11.20
CA VAL A 79 -0.61 -0.25 10.48
C VAL A 79 0.01 -1.32 11.36
N GLU A 80 1.08 -1.02 12.08
CA GLU A 80 1.75 -1.96 13.00
C GLU A 80 0.78 -2.43 14.09
N GLN A 81 0.06 -1.51 14.73
CA GLN A 81 -0.94 -1.89 15.74
C GLN A 81 -2.04 -2.80 15.15
N LYS A 82 -2.60 -2.45 13.98
CA LYS A 82 -3.65 -3.25 13.34
C LYS A 82 -3.14 -4.63 12.90
N TYR A 83 -1.89 -4.71 12.45
CA TYR A 83 -1.24 -5.97 12.10
C TYR A 83 -1.13 -6.88 13.33
N GLU A 84 -0.56 -6.38 14.43
CA GLU A 84 -0.39 -7.14 15.67
C GLU A 84 -1.73 -7.60 16.27
N ASP A 85 -2.74 -6.72 16.27
CA ASP A 85 -4.08 -7.06 16.73
C ASP A 85 -4.69 -8.20 15.90
N THR A 86 -4.53 -8.12 14.57
CA THR A 86 -5.06 -9.13 13.64
C THR A 86 -4.35 -10.46 13.79
N VAL A 87 -3.01 -10.45 13.81
CA VAL A 87 -2.19 -11.67 14.00
C VAL A 87 -2.53 -12.33 15.33
N SER A 88 -2.62 -11.53 16.40
CA SER A 88 -3.01 -12.02 17.73
C SER A 88 -4.40 -12.67 17.71
N ALA A 89 -5.37 -12.07 17.04
CA ALA A 89 -6.73 -12.63 16.95
C ALA A 89 -6.76 -14.01 16.29
N PHE A 90 -5.91 -14.28 15.28
CA PHE A 90 -5.83 -15.59 14.64
C PHE A 90 -4.99 -16.59 15.45
N LEU A 91 -3.91 -16.15 16.09
CA LEU A 91 -3.02 -17.03 16.87
C LEU A 91 -3.56 -17.37 18.26
N GLN A 92 -4.48 -16.58 18.83
CA GLN A 92 -5.18 -16.94 20.06
C GLN A 92 -6.17 -18.11 19.89
N VAL A 93 -6.52 -18.44 18.65
CA VAL A 93 -7.43 -19.56 18.32
C VAL A 93 -6.66 -20.88 18.04
N ALA A 94 -5.33 -20.88 18.17
CA ALA A 94 -4.44 -22.02 17.91
C ALA A 94 -3.96 -22.71 19.20
#